data_AF-A0AA87LSS6-F1
#
_entry.id   AF-A0AA87LSS6-F1
#
_cell.length_a   1.000
_cell.length_b   1.000
_cell.length_c   1.000
_cell.angle_alpha   90.00
_cell.angle_beta   90.00
_cell.angle_gamma   90.00
#
_symmetry.space_group_name_H-M   'P 1'
#
loop_
_entity.id
_entity.type
_entity.pdbx_description
1 polymer ?
#
loop_
_entity_poly.entity_id
_entity_poly.type
_entity_poly.pdbx_seq_one_letter_code
_entity_poly.pdbx_strand_id
1 'polypeptide(L)'
;MKLTLDHQRVWDKLRMLPDGERILGTDLQFECGIDDERTLKRVMDDLRSACLFVSGSKSKPMGYCEIRTVKELDSYLKKRRQEHAGELRKLDEMERQWYDAQSERMRLHDEAE
;
A
#
# COMPACT_ATOMS: atom_id res chain seq x y z
N MET A 1 -10.52 -15.40 2.91
CA MET A 1 -9.53 -15.41 1.81
C MET A 1 -8.89 -16.79 1.75
N LYS A 2 -8.75 -17.40 0.58
CA LYS A 2 -8.10 -18.72 0.42
C LYS A 2 -6.69 -18.50 -0.12
N LEU A 3 -5.67 -18.88 0.64
CA LEU A 3 -4.28 -18.81 0.19
C LEU A 3 -4.04 -19.85 -0.92
N THR A 4 -3.41 -19.42 -2.01
CA THR A 4 -3.00 -20.26 -3.13
C THR A 4 -1.54 -20.70 -2.96
N LEU A 5 -1.08 -21.55 -3.87
CA LEU A 5 0.32 -21.96 -3.93
C LEU A 5 1.26 -20.77 -4.16
N ASP A 6 0.82 -19.75 -4.90
CA ASP A 6 1.61 -18.54 -5.16
C ASP A 6 1.83 -17.74 -3.87
N HIS A 7 0.81 -17.64 -3.01
CA HIS A 7 0.96 -17.01 -1.69
C HIS A 7 2.04 -17.72 -0.86
N GLN A 8 2.03 -19.05 -0.84
CA GLN A 8 3.01 -19.83 -0.09
C GLN A 8 4.42 -19.63 -0.64
N ARG A 9 4.60 -19.73 -1.97
CA ARG A 9 5.91 -19.54 -2.63
C ARG A 9 6.49 -18.15 -2.35
N VAL A 10 5.68 -17.11 -2.50
CA VAL A 10 6.09 -15.72 -2.22
C VAL A 10 6.47 -15.55 -0.76
N TRP A 11 5.64 -16.07 0.16
CA TRP A 11 5.92 -15.96 1.59
C TRP A 11 7.21 -16.68 1.98
N ASP A 12 7.40 -17.92 1.52
CA ASP A 12 8.61 -18.70 1.77
C ASP A 12 9.85 -17.99 1.23
N LYS A 13 9.78 -17.44 0.01
CA LYS A 13 10.89 -16.70 -0.59
C LYS A 13 11.27 -15.47 0.23
N LEU A 14 10.29 -14.71 0.71
CA LEU A 14 10.53 -13.52 1.54
C LEU A 14 11.06 -13.86 2.93
N ARG A 15 10.60 -14.97 3.53
CA ARG A 15 11.09 -15.47 4.83
C ARG A 15 12.55 -15.91 4.79
N MET A 16 13.00 -16.41 3.65
CA MET A 16 14.38 -16.86 3.46
C MET A 16 15.37 -15.71 3.26
N LEU A 17 14.91 -14.47 3.07
CA LEU A 17 15.80 -13.32 2.93
C LEU A 17 16.53 -13.03 4.26
N PRO A 18 17.82 -12.65 4.22
CA PRO A 18 18.52 -12.17 5.41
C PRO A 18 17.86 -10.92 6.00
N ASP A 19 18.16 -10.62 7.27
CA ASP A 19 17.56 -9.48 7.96
C ASP A 19 17.82 -8.14 7.24
N GLY A 20 16.73 -7.47 6.93
CA GLY A 20 16.73 -6.19 6.22
C GLY A 20 17.09 -6.29 4.74
N GLU A 21 17.33 -7.47 4.18
CA GLU A 21 17.47 -7.66 2.73
C GLU A 21 16.11 -7.56 2.03
N ARG A 22 16.18 -7.29 0.72
CA ARG A 22 15.00 -7.04 -0.12
C ARG A 22 15.19 -7.74 -1.45
N ILE A 23 14.08 -8.10 -2.07
CA ILE A 23 14.06 -8.67 -3.41
C ILE A 23 13.26 -7.78 -4.36
N LEU A 24 13.74 -7.59 -5.59
CA LEU A 24 13.00 -6.84 -6.61
C LEU A 24 11.74 -7.61 -6.99
N GLY A 25 10.70 -6.88 -7.43
CA GLY A 25 9.44 -7.51 -7.85
C GLY A 25 9.61 -8.47 -9.04
N THR A 26 10.48 -8.11 -9.98
CA THR A 26 10.83 -8.95 -11.14
C THR A 26 11.53 -10.23 -10.73
N ASP A 27 12.47 -10.14 -9.78
CA ASP A 27 13.22 -11.30 -9.30
C ASP A 27 12.31 -12.20 -8.47
N LEU A 28 11.45 -11.62 -7.63
CA LEU A 28 10.47 -12.36 -6.84
C LEU A 28 9.46 -13.10 -7.74
N GLN A 29 9.00 -12.46 -8.82
CA GLN A 29 8.16 -13.11 -9.85
C GLN A 29 8.86 -14.32 -10.46
N PHE A 30 10.07 -14.11 -10.96
CA PHE A 30 10.87 -15.15 -11.60
C PHE A 30 11.11 -16.33 -10.65
N GLU A 31 11.54 -16.05 -9.42
CA GLU A 31 11.85 -17.08 -8.44
C GLU A 31 10.62 -17.84 -7.91
N CYS A 32 9.44 -17.20 -7.91
CA CYS A 32 8.19 -17.85 -7.50
C CYS A 32 7.44 -18.53 -8.67
N GLY A 33 7.95 -18.39 -9.90
CA GLY A 33 7.29 -18.88 -11.11
C GLY A 33 5.94 -18.19 -11.36
N ILE A 34 5.88 -16.87 -11.13
CA ILE A 34 4.71 -16.05 -11.39
C ILE A 34 4.91 -15.32 -12.73
N ASP A 35 4.11 -15.68 -13.72
CA ASP A 35 4.27 -15.21 -15.10
C ASP A 35 3.76 -13.78 -15.35
N ASP A 36 2.94 -13.23 -14.45
CA ASP A 36 2.36 -11.90 -14.63
C ASP A 36 2.41 -11.03 -13.36
N GLU A 37 2.66 -9.74 -13.59
CA GLU A 37 2.82 -8.76 -12.52
C GLU A 37 1.53 -8.54 -11.71
N ARG A 38 0.35 -8.70 -12.33
CA ARG A 38 -0.92 -8.49 -11.63
C ARG A 38 -1.15 -9.59 -10.59
N THR A 39 -0.75 -10.83 -10.90
CA THR A 39 -0.80 -11.94 -9.95
C THR A 39 0.15 -11.69 -8.78
N LEU A 40 1.40 -11.27 -9.01
CA LEU A 40 2.30 -10.91 -7.90
C LEU A 40 1.68 -9.79 -7.06
N LYS A 41 1.16 -8.73 -7.70
CA LYS A 41 0.56 -7.61 -6.98
C LYS A 41 -0.61 -8.06 -6.10
N ARG A 42 -1.51 -8.90 -6.62
CA ARG A 42 -2.63 -9.46 -5.85
C ARG A 42 -2.14 -10.29 -4.67
N VAL A 43 -1.13 -11.15 -4.89
CA VAL A 43 -0.54 -11.97 -3.81
C VAL A 43 0.07 -11.08 -2.73
N MET A 44 0.79 -10.03 -3.11
CA MET A 44 1.38 -9.07 -2.17
C MET A 44 0.31 -8.26 -1.42
N ASP A 45 -0.78 -7.86 -2.09
CA ASP A 45 -1.91 -7.17 -1.48
C ASP A 45 -2.62 -8.06 -0.44
N ASP A 46 -2.74 -9.35 -0.74
CA ASP A 46 -3.27 -10.37 0.18
C ASP A 46 -2.33 -10.61 1.36
N LEU A 47 -1.01 -10.58 1.13
CA LEU A 47 0.05 -10.76 2.14
C LEU A 47 0.46 -9.47 2.87
N ARG A 48 -0.24 -8.34 2.67
CA ARG A 48 0.11 -7.02 3.22
C ARG A 48 0.25 -6.95 4.74
N SER A 49 -0.30 -7.93 5.47
CA SER A 49 -0.17 -8.05 6.93
C SER A 49 1.14 -8.70 7.37
N ALA A 50 1.84 -9.38 6.47
CA ALA A 50 3.08 -10.11 6.72
C ALA A 50 4.26 -9.61 5.87
N CYS A 51 4.00 -8.85 4.80
CA CYS A 51 5.02 -8.39 3.86
C CYS A 51 4.80 -6.94 3.44
N LEU A 52 5.88 -6.26 3.06
CA LEU A 52 5.84 -4.84 2.65
C LEU A 52 6.66 -4.62 1.39
N PHE A 53 6.24 -3.64 0.60
CA PHE A 53 7.08 -3.03 -0.42
C PHE A 53 7.79 -1.80 0.16
N VAL A 54 9.11 -1.79 0.13
CA VAL A 54 9.92 -0.70 0.66
C VAL A 54 10.63 0.02 -0.48
N SER A 55 10.40 1.33 -0.58
CA SER A 55 11.12 2.19 -1.51
C SER A 55 12.64 2.11 -1.31
N GLY A 56 13.40 2.31 -2.38
CA GLY A 56 14.86 2.33 -2.34
C GLY A 56 15.40 3.43 -1.41
N SER A 57 16.58 3.19 -0.86
CA SER A 57 17.39 4.16 -0.13
C SER A 57 18.77 4.25 -0.79
N LYS A 58 19.64 5.16 -0.30
CA LYS A 58 21.04 5.23 -0.76
C LYS A 58 21.82 3.91 -0.54
N SER A 59 21.37 3.06 0.39
CA SER A 59 22.07 1.85 0.79
C SER A 59 21.40 0.55 0.35
N LYS A 60 20.13 0.57 -0.05
CA LYS A 60 19.37 -0.64 -0.42
C LYS A 60 18.44 -0.36 -1.59
N PRO A 61 18.31 -1.31 -2.55
CA PRO A 61 17.36 -1.17 -3.65
C PRO A 61 15.91 -1.13 -3.13
N MET A 62 14.99 -0.67 -3.98
CA MET A 62 13.57 -0.87 -3.70
C MET A 62 13.23 -2.35 -3.80
N GLY A 63 12.23 -2.82 -3.06
CA GLY A 63 11.84 -4.23 -3.15
C GLY A 63 10.88 -4.66 -2.06
N TYR A 64 10.58 -5.96 -2.07
CA TYR A 64 9.72 -6.63 -1.11
C TYR A 64 10.54 -7.27 0.00
N CYS A 65 9.98 -7.28 1.22
CA CYS A 65 10.52 -8.01 2.36
C CYS A 65 9.40 -8.47 3.30
N GLU A 66 9.73 -9.41 4.18
CA GLU A 66 8.89 -9.81 5.31
C GLU A 66 8.85 -8.70 6.39
N ILE A 67 7.72 -8.58 7.10
CA ILE A 67 7.60 -7.81 8.34
C ILE A 67 8.08 -8.68 9.49
N ARG A 68 9.21 -8.32 10.10
CA ARG A 68 9.78 -9.08 11.24
C ARG A 68 9.54 -8.41 12.57
N THR A 69 9.35 -7.09 12.55
CA THR A 69 9.19 -6.29 13.77
C THR A 69 8.03 -5.30 13.65
N VAL A 70 7.40 -4.98 14.79
CA VAL A 70 6.38 -3.92 14.88
C VAL A 70 6.93 -2.57 14.43
N LYS A 71 8.22 -2.30 14.69
CA LYS A 71 8.90 -1.07 14.29
C LYS A 71 8.96 -0.89 12.76
N GLU A 72 9.15 -1.97 12.01
CA GLU A 72 9.17 -1.94 10.54
C GLU A 72 7.79 -1.61 9.99
N LEU A 73 6.75 -2.25 10.53
CA LEU A 73 5.36 -1.96 10.18
C LEU A 73 5.01 -0.49 10.48
N ASP A 74 5.32 -0.01 11.69
CA ASP A 74 5.06 1.38 12.08
C ASP A 74 5.79 2.39 11.17
N SER A 75 7.04 2.10 10.84
CA SER A 75 7.86 2.95 9.96
C SER A 75 7.27 3.02 8.54
N TYR A 76 6.82 1.88 8.00
CA TYR A 76 6.13 1.81 6.72
C TYR A 76 4.81 2.58 6.73
N LEU A 77 3.95 2.34 7.73
CA LEU A 77 2.66 3.02 7.86
C LEU A 77 2.83 4.53 8.05
N LYS A 78 3.86 4.98 8.79
CA LYS A 78 4.17 6.40 8.94
C LYS A 78 4.57 7.02 7.60
N LYS A 79 5.43 6.35 6.82
CA LYS A 79 5.85 6.83 5.51
C LYS A 79 4.69 6.90 4.52
N ARG A 80 3.85 5.85 4.44
CA ARG A 80 2.65 5.85 3.58
C ARG A 80 1.69 6.97 3.95
N ARG A 81 1.46 7.21 5.25
CA ARG A 81 0.65 8.34 5.71
C ARG A 81 1.22 9.69 5.28
N GLN A 82 2.54 9.87 5.30
CA GLN A 82 3.19 11.08 4.83
C GLN A 82 3.07 11.27 3.32
N GLU A 83 3.28 10.20 2.54
CA GLU A 83 3.13 10.21 1.07
C GLU A 83 1.69 10.60 0.65
N HIS A 84 0.68 10.08 1.34
CA HIS A 84 -0.72 10.35 1.04
C HIS A 84 -1.33 11.53 1.80
N ALA A 85 -0.56 12.24 2.62
CA ALA A 85 -1.07 13.37 3.41
C ALA A 85 -1.67 14.48 2.53
N GLY A 86 -1.10 14.70 1.35
CA GLY A 86 -1.61 15.69 0.39
C GLY A 86 -2.93 15.26 -0.26
N GLU A 87 -3.11 13.97 -0.55
CA GLU A 87 -4.35 13.43 -1.10
C GLU A 87 -5.48 13.46 -0.08
N LEU A 88 -5.18 13.13 1.18
CA LEU A 88 -6.14 13.25 2.29
C LEU A 88 -6.62 14.68 2.47
N ARG A 89 -5.71 15.67 2.47
CA ARG A 89 -6.09 17.09 2.55
C ARG A 89 -7.00 17.53 1.39
N LYS A 90 -6.76 17.03 0.17
CA LYS A 90 -7.62 17.33 -0.98
C LYS A 90 -9.02 16.74 -0.82
N LEU A 91 -9.12 15.52 -0.30
CA LEU A 91 -10.41 14.89 0.00
C LEU A 91 -11.18 15.69 1.05
N ASP A 92 -10.51 16.12 2.13
CA ASP A 92 -11.12 16.96 3.17
C ASP A 92 -11.59 18.32 2.60
N GLU A 93 -10.79 18.92 1.71
CA GLU A 93 -11.15 20.18 1.05
C GLU A 93 -12.35 20.03 0.11
N MET A 94 -12.42 18.93 -0.65
CA MET A 94 -13.57 18.62 -1.51
C MET A 94 -14.84 18.37 -0.69
N GLU A 95 -14.74 17.65 0.44
CA GLU A 95 -15.87 17.41 1.33
C GLU A 95 -16.43 18.73 1.88
N ARG A 96 -15.55 19.63 2.34
CA ARG A 96 -15.96 20.96 2.81
C ARG A 96 -16.67 21.77 1.73
N GLN A 97 -16.10 21.82 0.53
CA GLN A 97 -16.69 22.54 -0.60
C GLN A 97 -18.08 21.98 -0.97
N TRP A 98 -18.27 20.67 -0.85
CA TRP A 98 -19.56 20.04 -1.08
C TRP A 98 -20.60 20.49 -0.04
N TYR A 99 -20.26 20.48 1.25
CA TYR A 99 -21.17 20.95 2.32
C TYR A 99 -21.52 22.44 2.17
N ASP A 100 -20.54 23.28 1.85
CA ASP A 100 -20.77 24.72 1.63
C ASP A 100 -21.73 24.94 0.45
N ALA A 101 -21.53 24.20 -0.66
CA ALA A 101 -22.39 24.29 -1.84
C ALA A 101 -23.82 23.77 -1.59
N GLN A 102 -23.99 22.72 -0.78
CA GLN A 102 -25.32 22.22 -0.40
C GLN A 102 -26.05 23.22 0.50
N SER A 103 -25.36 23.80 1.47
CA SER A 103 -25.93 24.79 2.39
C SER A 103 -26.40 26.03 1.64
N GLU A 104 -25.60 26.51 0.69
CA GLU A 104 -25.97 27.66 -0.15
C GLU A 104 -27.16 27.36 -1.06
N ARG A 105 -27.24 26.15 -1.65
CA ARG A 105 -28.42 25.73 -2.42
C ARG A 105 -29.71 25.74 -1.61
N MET A 106 -29.63 25.29 -0.35
CA MET A 106 -30.76 25.28 0.57
C MET A 106 -31.19 26.69 0.95
N ARG A 107 -30.23 27.58 1.25
CA ARG A 107 -30.50 29.01 1.51
C ARG A 107 -31.22 29.68 0.33
N LEU A 108 -30.75 29.44 -0.90
CA LEU A 108 -31.35 29.99 -2.11
C LEU A 108 -32.76 29.44 -2.39
N HIS A 109 -33.03 28.20 -1.99
CA HIS A 109 -34.36 27.61 -2.08
C HIS A 109 -35.32 28.27 -1.08
N ASP A 110 -34.90 28.41 0.18
CA ASP A 110 -35.70 29.04 1.24
C ASP A 110 -35.98 30.53 0.96
N GLU A 111 -35.09 31.23 0.24
CA GLU A 111 -35.29 32.63 -0.20
C GLU A 111 -36.21 32.78 -1.41
N ALA A 112 -36.47 31.68 -2.13
CA ALA A 112 -37.33 31.66 -3.32
C ALA A 112 -38.78 31.23 -3.01
N GLU A 113 -39.05 30.72 -1.80
CA GLU A 113 -40.39 30.44 -1.26
C GLU A 113 -41.00 31.64 -0.52
#